data_AF-A0A970NS69-F1
#
_entry.id   AF-A0A970NS69-F1
#
_cell.length_a   1.000
_cell.length_b   1.000
_cell.length_c   1.000
_cell.angle_alpha   90.00
_cell.angle_beta   90.00
_cell.angle_gamma   90.00
#
_symmetry.space_group_name_H-M   'P 1'
#
loop_
_entity.id
_entity.type
_entity.pdbx_description
1 polymer ?
#
loop_
_entity_poly.entity_id
_entity_poly.type
_entity_poly.pdbx_seq_one_letter_code
_entity_poly.pdbx_strand_id
1 'polypeptide(L)'
;MSKTTFFFGQSVFGQLISLIDPKIISDVSKACNADRYVKKFKTKGHLISMVFCALTKCSSLREVSGAILGLSGKTKHFQLDHIPKRSTLSDANQRRDAEVFGIIYNKLFRKYGYIFSDSLIKDVINKQIEIFDSTTISFFKDILKCVGRKPKDGKHKGGIKVHTVINVD
;
A
#
# COMPACT_ATOMS: atom_id res chain seq x y z
N MET A 1 32.00 12.10 0.38
CA MET A 1 31.15 11.12 1.10
C MET A 1 30.08 11.90 1.86
N SER A 2 28.80 11.59 1.65
CA SER A 2 27.70 12.26 2.34
C SER A 2 27.80 12.06 3.86
N LYS A 3 27.65 13.13 4.64
CA LYS A 3 27.72 13.14 6.13
C LYS A 3 26.39 12.72 6.79
N THR A 4 25.59 11.89 6.14
CA THR A 4 24.33 11.39 6.71
C THR A 4 24.54 9.99 7.30
N THR A 5 24.57 9.90 8.63
CA THR A 5 24.63 8.63 9.41
C THR A 5 23.25 7.98 9.58
N PHE A 6 22.18 8.67 9.18
CA PHE A 6 20.85 8.10 9.03
C PHE A 6 20.94 6.95 8.01
N PHE A 7 20.77 5.71 8.46
CA PHE A 7 20.67 4.47 7.66
C PHE A 7 21.94 3.72 7.26
N PHE A 8 23.14 4.09 7.71
CA PHE A 8 24.35 3.32 7.34
C PHE A 8 24.27 1.88 7.90
N GLY A 9 24.12 0.90 7.02
CA GLY A 9 23.98 -0.53 7.36
C GLY A 9 22.54 -1.04 7.50
N GLN A 10 21.52 -0.18 7.56
CA GLN A 10 20.13 -0.63 7.73
C GLN A 10 19.49 -0.98 6.37
N SER A 11 19.09 -2.23 6.19
CA SER A 11 18.47 -2.69 4.93
C SER A 11 17.13 -1.97 4.68
N VAL A 12 16.71 -1.87 3.42
CA VAL A 12 15.39 -1.33 3.05
C VAL A 12 14.27 -2.05 3.81
N PHE A 13 14.36 -3.38 3.93
CA PHE A 13 13.43 -4.15 4.74
C PHE A 13 13.44 -3.72 6.22
N GLY A 14 14.62 -3.49 6.80
CA GLY A 14 14.75 -2.99 8.17
C GLY A 14 14.17 -1.58 8.37
N GLN A 15 14.27 -0.71 7.36
CA GLN A 15 13.62 0.60 7.37
C GLN A 15 12.09 0.45 7.33
N LEU A 16 11.55 -0.44 6.49
CA LEU A 16 10.11 -0.73 6.47
C LEU A 16 9.60 -1.26 7.82
N ILE A 17 10.33 -2.22 8.43
CA ILE A 17 9.98 -2.74 9.76
C ILE A 17 10.06 -1.64 10.83
N SER A 18 10.95 -0.64 10.68
CA SER A 18 11.04 0.47 11.63
C SER A 18 9.81 1.39 11.64
N LEU A 19 8.99 1.36 10.58
CA LEU A 19 7.70 2.07 10.54
C LEU A 19 6.62 1.38 11.38
N ILE A 20 6.85 0.14 11.81
CA ILE A 20 5.90 -0.57 12.67
C ILE A 20 6.27 -0.29 14.13
N ASP A 21 5.42 0.47 14.82
CA ASP A 21 5.62 0.80 16.22
C ASP A 21 5.61 -0.47 17.11
N PRO A 22 6.71 -0.78 17.82
CA PRO A 22 6.78 -1.96 18.68
C PRO A 22 5.72 -1.98 19.79
N LYS A 23 5.25 -0.80 20.24
CA LYS A 23 4.21 -0.71 21.26
C LYS A 23 2.88 -1.25 20.75
N ILE A 24 2.52 -0.93 19.50
CA ILE A 24 1.30 -1.46 18.86
C ILE A 24 1.32 -2.99 18.86
N ILE A 25 2.45 -3.60 18.50
CA ILE A 25 2.60 -5.07 18.49
C ILE A 25 2.47 -5.62 19.92
N SER A 26 3.13 -4.99 20.90
CA SER A 26 3.09 -5.46 22.30
C SER A 26 1.68 -5.39 22.89
N ASP A 27 0.97 -4.30 22.66
CA ASP A 27 -0.37 -4.07 23.19
C ASP A 27 -1.38 -5.05 22.58
N VAL A 28 -1.33 -5.26 21.26
CA VAL A 28 -2.20 -6.23 20.57
C VAL A 28 -1.86 -7.65 21.00
N SER A 29 -0.57 -8.00 21.11
CA SER A 29 -0.15 -9.33 21.56
C SER A 29 -0.67 -9.65 22.97
N LYS A 30 -0.68 -8.66 23.87
CA LYS A 30 -1.26 -8.82 25.22
C LYS A 30 -2.78 -8.92 25.19
N ALA A 31 -3.45 -8.04 24.43
CA ALA A 31 -4.91 -8.02 24.33
C ALA A 31 -5.48 -9.33 23.78
N CYS A 32 -4.84 -9.90 22.75
CA CYS A 32 -5.25 -11.17 22.14
C CYS A 32 -4.61 -12.39 22.82
N ASN A 33 -3.80 -12.20 23.87
CA ASN A 33 -3.01 -13.26 24.50
C ASN A 33 -2.19 -14.10 23.49
N ALA A 34 -1.71 -13.46 22.42
CA ALA A 34 -1.13 -14.12 21.25
C ALA A 34 0.25 -14.75 21.52
N ASP A 35 0.92 -14.32 22.57
CA ASP A 35 2.21 -14.86 23.01
C ASP A 35 2.09 -15.87 24.18
N ARG A 36 0.86 -16.33 24.51
CA ARG A 36 0.65 -17.30 25.59
C ARG A 36 1.48 -18.57 25.35
N TYR A 37 2.29 -18.94 26.34
CA TYR A 37 3.22 -20.08 26.28
C TYR A 37 4.32 -19.99 25.21
N VAL A 38 4.52 -18.82 24.58
CA VAL A 38 5.56 -18.63 23.56
C VAL A 38 6.82 -18.01 24.17
N LYS A 39 7.94 -18.75 24.11
CA LYS A 39 9.21 -18.34 24.73
C LYS A 39 10.12 -17.51 23.82
N LYS A 40 10.29 -17.93 22.57
CA LYS A 40 11.28 -17.34 21.63
C LYS A 40 10.63 -16.59 20.46
N PHE A 41 9.82 -17.27 19.67
CA PHE A 41 9.25 -16.71 18.43
C PHE A 41 7.91 -16.00 18.69
N LYS A 42 8.01 -14.80 19.28
CA LYS A 42 6.87 -13.96 19.66
C LYS A 42 6.17 -13.33 18.44
N THR A 43 5.02 -12.70 18.67
CA THR A 43 4.20 -12.03 17.65
C THR A 43 5.00 -11.08 16.77
N LYS A 44 5.97 -10.34 17.33
CA LYS A 44 6.87 -9.46 16.55
C LYS A 44 7.66 -10.23 15.49
N GLY A 45 8.33 -11.32 15.87
CA GLY A 45 9.13 -12.11 14.93
C GLY A 45 8.26 -12.79 13.87
N HIS A 46 7.05 -13.20 14.26
CA HIS A 46 6.08 -13.79 13.34
C HIS A 46 5.57 -12.76 12.32
N LEU A 47 5.17 -11.57 12.77
CA LEU A 47 4.77 -10.46 11.90
C LEU A 47 5.86 -10.10 10.89
N ILE A 48 7.11 -9.93 11.34
CA ILE A 48 8.24 -9.61 10.45
C ILE A 48 8.42 -10.70 9.39
N SER A 49 8.27 -11.97 9.77
CA SER A 49 8.39 -13.10 8.83
C SER A 49 7.25 -13.12 7.80
N MET A 50 6.03 -12.76 8.20
CA MET A 50 4.88 -12.65 7.29
C MET A 50 5.02 -11.48 6.31
N VAL A 51 5.46 -10.31 6.78
CA VAL A 51 5.75 -9.15 5.92
C VAL A 51 6.86 -9.49 4.93
N PHE A 52 7.92 -10.15 5.40
CA PHE A 52 9.00 -10.63 4.52
C PHE A 52 8.45 -11.54 3.42
N CYS A 53 7.65 -12.55 3.79
CA CYS A 53 7.02 -13.48 2.86
C CYS A 53 6.20 -12.77 1.78
N ALA A 54 5.41 -11.76 2.16
CA ALA A 54 4.59 -10.99 1.24
C ALA A 54 5.44 -10.16 0.26
N LEU A 55 6.53 -9.56 0.73
CA LEU A 55 7.41 -8.74 -0.10
C LEU A 55 8.28 -9.58 -1.05
N THR A 56 8.77 -10.73 -0.61
CA THR A 56 9.63 -11.61 -1.42
C THR A 56 8.85 -12.61 -2.26
N LYS A 57 7.51 -12.59 -2.19
CA LYS A 57 6.62 -13.53 -2.89
C LYS A 57 6.98 -15.00 -2.64
N CYS A 58 7.44 -15.31 -1.42
CA CYS A 58 7.69 -16.70 -1.06
C CYS A 58 6.36 -17.46 -1.01
N SER A 59 6.33 -18.63 -1.63
CA SER A 59 5.14 -19.48 -1.76
C SER A 59 5.10 -20.62 -0.73
N SER A 60 6.23 -20.89 -0.06
CA SER A 60 6.33 -21.97 0.93
C SER A 60 7.13 -21.59 2.17
N LEU A 61 6.85 -22.27 3.30
CA LEU A 61 7.62 -22.08 4.54
C LEU A 61 9.11 -22.40 4.37
N ARG A 62 9.45 -23.32 3.45
CA ARG A 62 10.84 -23.67 3.15
C ARG A 62 11.55 -22.49 2.48
N GLU A 63 10.92 -21.88 1.48
CA GLU A 63 11.42 -20.66 0.84
C GLU A 63 11.60 -19.51 1.83
N VAL A 64 10.59 -19.24 2.67
CA VAL A 64 10.69 -18.18 3.69
C VAL A 64 11.89 -18.42 4.61
N SER A 65 11.99 -19.63 5.18
CA SER A 65 13.09 -19.95 6.10
C SER A 65 14.47 -19.90 5.42
N GLY A 66 14.57 -20.36 4.17
CA GLY A 66 15.81 -20.34 3.40
C GLY A 66 16.23 -18.92 3.00
N ALA A 67 15.27 -18.10 2.57
CA ALA A 67 15.51 -16.70 2.21
C ALA A 67 15.94 -15.86 3.41
N ILE A 68 15.28 -16.02 4.57
CA ILE A 68 15.70 -15.34 5.81
C ILE A 68 17.07 -15.86 6.30
N LEU A 69 17.36 -17.16 6.11
CA LEU A 69 18.67 -17.74 6.42
C LEU A 69 19.80 -17.14 5.55
N GLY A 70 19.53 -16.86 4.28
CA GLY A 70 20.46 -16.13 3.40
C GLY A 70 20.78 -14.70 3.89
N LEU A 71 19.91 -14.13 4.72
CA LEU A 71 20.11 -12.83 5.38
C LEU A 71 20.77 -12.97 6.76
N SER A 72 21.27 -14.16 7.10
CA SER A 72 22.01 -14.39 8.35
C SER A 72 23.21 -13.45 8.48
N GLY A 73 23.53 -13.08 9.73
CA GLY A 73 24.54 -12.06 10.03
C GLY A 73 24.05 -10.62 9.93
N LYS A 74 22.91 -10.35 9.27
CA LYS A 74 22.29 -9.01 9.17
C LYS A 74 21.00 -8.87 9.98
N THR A 75 20.67 -9.83 10.84
CA THR A 75 19.39 -9.93 11.57
C THR A 75 19.07 -8.72 12.45
N LYS A 76 20.10 -8.08 13.02
CA LYS A 76 19.96 -6.84 13.78
C LYS A 76 19.36 -5.71 12.93
N HIS A 77 19.66 -5.65 11.64
CA HIS A 77 19.19 -4.58 10.76
C HIS A 77 17.69 -4.66 10.47
N PHE A 78 17.08 -5.83 10.56
CA PHE A 78 15.64 -6.03 10.38
C PHE A 78 14.92 -6.48 11.67
N GLN A 79 15.50 -6.16 12.83
CA GLN A 79 14.91 -6.25 14.17
C GLN A 79 14.38 -7.64 14.54
N LEU A 80 15.06 -8.69 14.09
CA LEU A 80 14.67 -10.07 14.30
C LEU A 80 15.74 -10.77 15.17
N ASP A 81 15.33 -11.25 16.34
CA ASP A 81 16.29 -11.78 17.32
C ASP A 81 16.92 -13.11 16.87
N HIS A 82 16.12 -13.96 16.22
CA HIS A 82 16.52 -15.30 15.81
C HIS A 82 15.87 -15.66 14.49
N ILE A 83 16.63 -16.21 13.56
CA ILE A 83 16.12 -16.70 12.26
C ILE A 83 15.16 -17.87 12.52
N PRO A 84 13.89 -17.79 12.06
CA PRO A 84 12.92 -18.83 12.33
C PRO A 84 13.19 -20.06 11.48
N LYS A 85 13.17 -21.23 12.11
CA LYS A 85 13.19 -22.51 11.40
C LYS A 85 11.81 -22.79 10.78
N ARG A 86 11.77 -23.64 9.75
CA ARG A 86 10.52 -24.05 9.09
C ARG A 86 9.46 -24.57 10.08
N SER A 87 9.85 -25.44 11.01
CA SER A 87 8.94 -25.96 12.03
C SER A 87 8.41 -24.86 12.95
N THR A 88 9.26 -23.92 13.35
CA THR A 88 8.86 -22.77 14.17
C THR A 88 7.83 -21.88 13.48
N LEU A 89 7.97 -21.64 12.17
CA LEU A 89 6.95 -20.91 11.39
C LEU A 89 5.64 -21.70 11.32
N SER A 90 5.72 -23.01 11.11
CA SER A 90 4.55 -23.90 11.07
C SER A 90 3.79 -23.89 12.40
N ASP A 91 4.49 -24.09 13.51
CA ASP A 91 3.91 -24.07 14.86
C ASP A 91 3.29 -22.72 15.19
N ALA A 92 3.94 -21.63 14.78
CA ALA A 92 3.44 -20.28 15.00
C ALA A 92 2.16 -20.01 14.20
N ASN A 93 2.11 -20.43 12.93
CA ASN A 93 0.90 -20.32 12.09
C ASN A 93 -0.26 -21.14 12.65
N GLN A 94 0.02 -22.30 13.26
CA GLN A 94 -1.04 -23.13 13.85
C GLN A 94 -1.58 -22.53 15.16
N ARG A 95 -0.71 -21.92 15.97
CA ARG A 95 -1.06 -21.49 17.34
C ARG A 95 -1.57 -20.06 17.43
N ARG A 96 -1.16 -19.16 16.53
CA ARG A 96 -1.62 -17.77 16.54
C ARG A 96 -2.74 -17.55 15.56
N ASP A 97 -3.81 -16.95 16.06
CA ASP A 97 -4.90 -16.47 15.24
C ASP A 97 -4.42 -15.35 14.30
N ALA A 98 -4.94 -15.37 13.07
CA ALA A 98 -4.71 -14.34 12.07
C ALA A 98 -5.29 -12.98 12.49
N GLU A 99 -6.30 -12.96 13.36
CA GLU A 99 -6.93 -11.74 13.88
C GLU A 99 -5.89 -10.77 14.48
N VAL A 100 -4.87 -11.29 15.15
CA VAL A 100 -3.77 -10.51 15.75
C VAL A 100 -3.11 -9.61 14.72
N PHE A 101 -2.86 -10.13 13.50
CA PHE A 101 -2.25 -9.36 12.43
C PHE A 101 -3.22 -8.35 11.82
N GLY A 102 -4.51 -8.71 11.72
CA GLY A 102 -5.57 -7.80 11.28
C GLY A 102 -5.72 -6.59 12.20
N ILE A 103 -5.67 -6.79 13.51
CA ILE A 103 -5.74 -5.69 14.49
C ILE A 103 -4.49 -4.80 14.40
N ILE A 104 -3.29 -5.38 14.27
CA ILE A 104 -2.05 -4.61 14.06
C ILE A 104 -2.16 -3.76 12.80
N TYR A 105 -2.60 -4.33 11.69
CA TYR A 105 -2.83 -3.61 10.43
C TYR A 105 -3.80 -2.45 10.63
N ASN A 106 -4.96 -2.66 11.24
CA ASN A 106 -5.95 -1.62 11.47
C ASN A 106 -5.42 -0.48 12.35
N LYS A 107 -4.63 -0.78 13.38
CA LYS A 107 -3.97 0.25 14.21
C LYS A 107 -2.94 1.05 13.42
N LEU A 108 -2.13 0.39 12.57
CA LEU A 108 -1.19 1.08 11.68
C LEU A 108 -1.92 1.92 10.63
N PHE A 109 -3.00 1.41 10.07
CA PHE A 109 -3.84 2.14 9.12
C PHE A 109 -4.43 3.39 9.75
N ARG A 110 -4.94 3.32 10.98
CA ARG A 110 -5.40 4.53 11.70
C ARG A 110 -4.25 5.51 11.98
N LYS A 111 -3.06 4.99 12.33
CA LYS A 111 -1.87 5.81 12.62
C LYS A 111 -1.37 6.54 11.37
N TYR A 112 -1.33 5.88 10.23
CA TYR A 112 -0.74 6.39 8.99
C TYR A 112 -1.78 6.81 7.94
N GLY A 113 -3.08 6.66 8.21
CA GLY A 113 -4.16 6.90 7.26
C GLY A 113 -4.21 8.33 6.72
N TYR A 114 -3.70 9.30 7.48
CA TYR A 114 -3.55 10.68 7.01
C TYR A 114 -2.50 10.81 5.88
N ILE A 115 -1.48 9.95 5.85
CA ILE A 115 -0.46 9.92 4.80
C ILE A 115 -1.01 9.27 3.53
N PHE A 116 -1.84 8.23 3.69
CA PHE A 116 -2.43 7.47 2.59
C PHE A 116 -3.69 8.10 2.00
N SER A 117 -4.17 9.21 2.56
CA SER A 117 -5.33 9.90 2.00
C SER A 117 -4.91 10.57 0.70
N ASP A 118 -5.39 10.02 -0.43
CA ASP A 118 -5.41 10.68 -1.75
C ASP A 118 -6.10 12.07 -1.71
N SER A 119 -6.68 12.43 -0.57
CA SER A 119 -7.27 13.72 -0.20
C SER A 119 -6.27 14.84 0.06
N LEU A 120 -4.97 14.68 -0.25
CA LEU A 120 -4.02 15.82 -0.35
C LEU A 120 -4.48 16.88 -1.36
N ILE A 121 -5.46 16.55 -2.21
CA ILE A 121 -6.16 17.48 -3.08
C ILE A 121 -6.61 18.74 -2.33
N LYS A 122 -7.12 18.64 -1.09
CA LYS A 122 -7.63 19.84 -0.37
C LYS A 122 -6.56 20.86 0.01
N ASP A 123 -5.35 20.42 0.35
CA ASP A 123 -4.25 21.33 0.70
C ASP A 123 -3.44 21.79 -0.53
N VAL A 124 -3.64 21.14 -1.69
CA VAL A 124 -2.99 21.47 -2.97
C VAL A 124 -3.86 22.38 -3.86
N ILE A 125 -5.18 22.47 -3.62
CA ILE A 125 -6.08 23.41 -4.31
C ILE A 125 -5.90 24.83 -3.72
N ASN A 126 -4.74 25.41 -3.97
CA ASN A 126 -4.62 26.82 -4.35
C ASN A 126 -4.49 26.93 -5.88
N LYS A 127 -4.97 25.91 -6.62
CA LYS A 127 -4.93 25.84 -8.07
C LYS A 127 -6.33 25.72 -8.61
N GLN A 128 -6.62 26.60 -9.57
CA GLN A 128 -7.86 26.65 -10.32
C GLN A 128 -8.22 25.27 -10.89
N ILE A 129 -9.36 24.71 -10.45
CA ILE A 129 -9.85 23.44 -11.00
C ILE A 129 -10.61 23.74 -12.28
N GLU A 130 -10.11 23.23 -13.40
CA GLU A 130 -10.74 23.39 -14.72
C GLU A 130 -11.32 22.05 -15.19
N ILE A 131 -12.64 22.01 -15.43
CA ILE A 131 -13.32 20.87 -16.07
C ILE A 131 -13.35 21.12 -17.57
N PHE A 132 -12.81 20.17 -18.33
CA PHE A 132 -12.84 20.17 -19.79
C PHE A 132 -13.94 19.23 -20.28
N ASP A 133 -14.84 19.75 -21.10
CA ASP A 133 -15.83 18.94 -21.81
C ASP A 133 -15.99 19.41 -23.26
N SER A 134 -16.52 18.54 -24.12
CA SER A 134 -16.91 18.93 -25.47
C SER A 134 -18.26 18.36 -25.85
N THR A 135 -19.17 19.24 -26.26
CA THR A 135 -20.52 18.88 -26.68
C THR A 135 -20.75 19.33 -28.13
N THR A 136 -21.50 18.55 -28.90
CA THR A 136 -21.88 18.91 -30.28
C THR A 136 -23.33 19.35 -30.33
N ILE A 137 -23.57 20.61 -30.70
CA ILE A 137 -24.92 21.20 -30.84
C ILE A 137 -25.34 21.09 -32.30
N SER A 138 -26.44 20.40 -32.56
CA SER A 138 -26.96 20.19 -33.92
C SER A 138 -27.93 21.31 -34.32
N PHE A 139 -27.77 21.84 -35.53
CA PHE A 139 -28.59 22.91 -36.10
C PHE A 139 -29.20 22.48 -37.44
N PHE A 140 -30.32 23.11 -37.81
CA PHE A 140 -31.05 22.80 -39.04
C PHE A 140 -30.71 23.70 -40.23
N LYS A 141 -29.65 24.53 -40.13
CA LYS A 141 -29.26 25.45 -41.21
C LYS A 141 -28.27 24.79 -42.17
N ASP A 142 -28.57 24.85 -43.47
CA ASP A 142 -27.75 24.29 -44.56
C ASP A 142 -26.34 24.90 -44.68
N ILE A 143 -26.14 26.09 -44.09
CA ILE A 143 -24.84 26.78 -44.09
C ILE A 143 -23.82 26.04 -43.22
N LEU A 144 -24.28 25.26 -42.22
CA LEU A 144 -23.40 24.54 -41.32
C LEU A 144 -23.15 23.13 -41.85
N LYS A 145 -21.87 22.78 -42.04
CA LYS A 145 -21.46 21.43 -42.41
C LYS A 145 -21.61 20.48 -41.22
N CYS A 146 -21.75 19.19 -41.51
CA CYS A 146 -21.72 18.15 -40.48
C CYS A 146 -20.39 18.19 -39.74
N VAL A 147 -20.44 18.29 -38.41
CA VAL A 147 -19.27 18.21 -37.53
C VAL A 147 -19.24 16.83 -36.87
N GLY A 148 -18.04 16.24 -36.75
CA GLY A 148 -17.85 14.91 -36.15
C GLY A 148 -18.03 13.74 -37.13
N ARG A 149 -18.39 12.56 -36.60
CA ARG A 149 -18.53 11.32 -37.40
C ARG A 149 -19.86 11.32 -38.14
N LYS A 150 -19.83 10.92 -39.42
CA LYS A 150 -21.05 10.76 -40.22
C LYS A 150 -21.92 9.64 -39.64
N PRO A 151 -23.21 9.88 -39.39
CA PRO A 151 -24.14 8.84 -38.93
C PRO A 151 -24.26 7.72 -39.96
N LYS A 152 -24.43 6.47 -39.50
CA LYS A 152 -24.60 5.30 -40.39
C LYS A 152 -25.87 5.40 -41.25
N ASP A 153 -26.89 6.08 -40.75
CA ASP A 153 -28.18 6.25 -41.43
C ASP A 153 -28.16 7.31 -42.55
N GLY A 154 -26.99 7.91 -42.84
CA GLY A 154 -26.80 8.89 -43.92
C GLY A 154 -27.40 10.27 -43.65
N LYS A 155 -28.42 10.36 -42.79
CA LYS A 155 -29.01 11.61 -42.31
C LYS A 155 -28.01 12.33 -41.42
N HIS A 156 -27.55 13.49 -41.85
CA HIS A 156 -26.65 14.34 -41.09
C HIS A 156 -27.25 15.74 -40.98
N LYS A 157 -27.00 16.39 -39.85
CA LYS A 157 -27.35 17.79 -39.63
C LYS A 157 -26.08 18.61 -39.56
N GLY A 158 -26.16 19.87 -39.97
CA GLY A 158 -25.13 20.84 -39.63
C GLY A 158 -25.01 20.98 -38.11
N GLY A 159 -23.82 21.31 -37.62
CA GLY A 159 -23.64 21.47 -36.17
C GLY A 159 -22.39 22.25 -35.82
N ILE A 160 -22.27 22.60 -34.55
CA ILE A 160 -21.09 23.24 -33.97
C ILE A 160 -20.59 22.35 -32.85
N LYS A 161 -19.29 22.06 -32.85
CA LYS A 161 -18.63 21.40 -31.72
C LYS A 161 -18.12 22.48 -30.77
N VAL A 162 -18.63 22.47 -29.55
CA VAL A 162 -18.24 23.39 -28.49
C VAL A 162 -17.23 22.67 -27.60
N HIS A 163 -16.11 23.32 -27.34
CA HIS A 163 -15.12 22.90 -26.35
C HIS A 163 -15.23 23.88 -25.19
N THR A 164 -15.61 23.38 -24.01
CA THR A 164 -15.85 24.20 -22.83
C THR A 164 -14.84 23.88 -21.75
N VAL A 165 -14.33 24.94 -21.14
CA VAL A 165 -13.59 24.90 -19.89
C VAL A 165 -14.48 25.53 -18.83
N ILE A 166 -14.79 24.79 -17.77
CA ILE A 166 -15.57 25.27 -16.63
C ILE A 166 -14.63 25.37 -15.44
N ASN A 167 -14.48 26.58 -14.92
CA ASN A 167 -13.73 26.81 -13.69
C ASN A 167 -14.63 26.45 -12.51
N VAL A 168 -14.18 25.55 -11.65
CA VAL A 168 -14.94 25.00 -10.50
C VAL A 168 -14.61 25.73 -9.19
N ASP A 169 -13.79 26.77 -9.28
CA ASP A 169 -13.44 27.65 -8.16
C ASP A 169 -14.67 28.34 -7.55
#